data_AF-A0A928W3G3-F1
#
_entry.id   AF-A0A928W3G3-F1
#
_cell.length_a   1.000
_cell.length_b   1.000
_cell.length_c   1.000
_cell.angle_alpha   90.00
_cell.angle_beta   90.00
_cell.angle_gamma   90.00
#
_symmetry.space_group_name_H-M   'P 1'
#
loop_
_entity.id
_entity.type
_entity.pdbx_description
1 polymer ?
#
loop_
_entity_poly.entity_id
_entity_poly.type
_entity_poly.pdbx_seq_one_letter_code
_entity_poly.pdbx_strand_id
1 'polypeptide(L)'
;MHRLGINGVFHNAWVVPGFIVLSIFLLSFYKFFRHLPQSTQYLTALSTVLAVGGAFGVELINGYYKYLHGEDNFGYIALSTLEEMMEMLGIVLFIYALLAYLPQMGINRIKFAFNVDRKE
;
A
#
# COMPACT_ATOMS: atom_id res chain seq x y z
N MET A 1 -28.31 2.88 25.04
CA MET A 1 -28.10 2.44 23.64
C MET A 1 -26.66 1.98 23.52
N HIS A 2 -26.46 0.67 23.65
CA HIS A 2 -25.15 0.01 23.64
C HIS A 2 -24.52 0.18 22.26
N ARG A 3 -23.47 0.99 22.15
CA ARG A 3 -22.66 1.11 20.93
C ARG A 3 -21.97 -0.24 20.71
N LEU A 4 -22.13 -0.78 19.51
CA LEU A 4 -21.61 -2.07 19.07
C LEU A 4 -20.15 -2.24 19.52
N GLY A 5 -19.92 -3.22 20.39
CA GLY A 5 -18.61 -3.53 20.97
C GLY A 5 -17.66 -4.12 19.94
N ILE A 6 -17.10 -3.26 19.09
CA ILE A 6 -15.94 -3.57 18.23
C ILE A 6 -14.75 -2.78 18.79
N ASN A 7 -14.45 -3.02 20.07
CA ASN A 7 -13.35 -2.37 20.80
C ASN A 7 -12.15 -3.33 20.89
N GLY A 8 -11.57 -3.70 19.75
CA GLY A 8 -10.39 -4.56 19.77
C GLY A 8 -10.03 -5.07 18.37
N VAL A 9 -8.81 -4.74 17.94
CA VAL A 9 -8.08 -5.22 16.74
C VAL A 9 -8.73 -4.94 15.37
N PHE A 10 -10.06 -4.81 15.28
CA PHE A 10 -10.84 -4.55 14.06
C PHE A 10 -11.56 -3.18 14.09
N HIS A 11 -10.94 -2.14 14.64
CA HIS A 11 -11.54 -0.80 14.65
C HIS A 11 -11.81 -0.29 13.22
N ASN A 12 -11.01 -0.75 12.27
CA ASN A 12 -11.14 -0.45 10.85
C ASN A 12 -11.83 -1.62 10.14
N ALA A 13 -13.17 -1.66 10.22
CA ALA A 13 -13.98 -2.69 9.58
C ALA A 13 -13.74 -2.84 8.06
N TRP A 14 -13.13 -1.83 7.42
CA TRP A 14 -12.76 -1.83 6.01
C TRP A 14 -11.59 -2.77 5.68
N VAL A 15 -10.77 -3.17 6.65
CA VAL A 15 -9.60 -4.04 6.46
C VAL A 15 -10.01 -5.38 5.85
N VAL A 16 -11.13 -5.97 6.28
CA VAL A 16 -11.61 -7.26 5.77
C VAL A 16 -12.05 -7.15 4.29
N PRO A 17 -12.95 -6.22 3.90
CA PRO A 17 -13.23 -5.94 2.50
C PRO A 17 -11.99 -5.59 1.67
N GLY A 18 -11.09 -4.75 2.22
CA GLY A 18 -9.85 -4.35 1.57
C GLY A 18 -8.94 -5.54 1.27
N PHE A 19 -8.79 -6.46 2.23
CA PHE A 19 -8.02 -7.69 2.06
C PHE A 19 -8.60 -8.60 0.98
N ILE A 20 -9.92 -8.73 0.91
CA ILE A 20 -10.60 -9.54 -0.12
C ILE A 20 -10.34 -8.95 -1.50
N VAL A 21 -10.54 -7.64 -1.67
CA VAL A 21 -10.31 -6.94 -2.94
C VAL A 21 -8.84 -7.04 -3.35
N LEU A 22 -7.91 -6.81 -2.42
CA LEU A 22 -6.47 -6.96 -2.65
C LEU A 22 -6.12 -8.39 -3.07
N SER A 23 -6.66 -9.40 -2.40
CA SER A 23 -6.41 -10.81 -2.73
C SER A 23 -6.89 -11.16 -4.14
N ILE A 24 -8.09 -10.70 -4.52
CA ILE A 24 -8.62 -10.86 -5.89
C ILE A 24 -7.72 -10.15 -6.90
N PHE A 25 -7.27 -8.94 -6.58
CA PHE A 25 -6.35 -8.18 -7.42
C PHE A 25 -5.03 -8.94 -7.63
N LEU A 26 -4.36 -9.35 -6.56
CA LEU A 26 -3.09 -10.08 -6.64
C LEU A 26 -3.22 -11.39 -7.43
N LEU A 27 -4.31 -12.13 -7.25
CA LEU A 27 -4.58 -13.35 -8.01
C LEU A 27 -4.84 -13.07 -9.49
N SER A 28 -5.60 -12.02 -9.80
CA SER A 28 -5.89 -11.62 -11.18
C SER A 28 -4.62 -11.20 -11.93
N PHE A 29 -3.71 -10.51 -11.24
CA PHE A 29 -2.43 -10.04 -11.78
C PHE A 29 -1.28 -11.06 -11.63
N TYR A 30 -1.50 -12.21 -11.00
CA TYR A 30 -0.46 -13.22 -10.79
C TYR A 30 0.15 -13.72 -12.11
N LYS A 31 -0.69 -13.95 -13.13
CA LYS A 31 -0.21 -14.35 -14.46
C LYS A 31 0.72 -13.28 -15.04
N PHE A 32 0.32 -12.00 -14.99
CA PHE A 32 1.14 -10.89 -15.45
C PHE A 32 2.47 -10.83 -14.69
N PHE A 33 2.42 -10.92 -13.36
CA PHE A 33 3.61 -10.92 -12.50
C PHE A 33 4.61 -11.99 -12.91
N ARG A 34 4.15 -13.22 -13.21
CA ARG A 34 5.02 -14.33 -13.64
C ARG A 34 5.65 -14.14 -15.03
N HIS A 35 5.10 -13.28 -15.88
CA HIS A 35 5.70 -12.94 -17.19
C HIS A 35 6.71 -11.79 -17.10
N LEU A 36 6.81 -11.10 -15.96
CA LEU A 36 7.80 -10.05 -15.78
C LEU A 36 9.23 -10.63 -15.74
N PRO A 37 10.25 -9.89 -16.20
CA PRO A 37 11.67 -10.21 -15.98
C PRO A 37 11.97 -10.35 -14.49
N GLN A 38 12.92 -11.24 -14.13
CA GLN A 38 13.23 -11.54 -12.72
C GLN A 38 13.54 -10.30 -11.89
N SER A 39 14.29 -9.34 -12.44
CA SER A 39 14.61 -8.08 -11.75
C SER A 39 13.36 -7.27 -11.39
N THR A 40 12.43 -7.13 -12.32
CA THR A 40 11.15 -6.43 -12.12
C THR A 40 10.23 -7.20 -11.18
N GLN A 41 10.23 -8.54 -11.23
CA GLN A 41 9.47 -9.39 -10.30
C GLN A 41 9.86 -9.13 -8.85
N TYR A 42 11.16 -9.13 -8.53
CA TYR A 42 11.63 -8.89 -7.17
C TYR A 42 11.25 -7.51 -6.65
N LEU A 43 11.40 -6.47 -7.47
CA LEU A 43 11.01 -5.11 -7.10
C LEU A 43 9.50 -4.96 -6.90
N THR A 44 8.71 -5.62 -7.76
CA THR A 44 7.24 -5.63 -7.65
C THR A 44 6.77 -6.40 -6.42
N ALA A 45 7.42 -7.52 -6.09
CA ALA A 45 7.12 -8.27 -4.87
C ALA A 45 7.48 -7.47 -3.61
N LEU A 46 8.68 -6.87 -3.58
CA LEU A 46 9.14 -6.06 -2.45
C LEU A 46 8.24 -4.85 -2.21
N SER A 47 7.87 -4.12 -3.26
CA SER A 47 6.94 -2.99 -3.16
C SER A 47 5.57 -3.40 -2.64
N THR A 48 5.04 -4.52 -3.12
CA THR A 48 3.78 -5.08 -2.63
C THR A 48 3.88 -5.44 -1.15
N VAL A 49 4.96 -6.11 -0.73
CA VAL A 49 5.17 -6.48 0.68
C VAL A 49 5.29 -5.24 1.58
N LEU A 50 5.97 -4.18 1.13
CA LEU A 50 6.07 -2.94 1.90
C LEU A 50 4.73 -2.22 2.03
N ALA A 51 4.01 -2.05 0.92
CA ALA A 51 2.73 -1.35 0.92
C ALA A 51 1.66 -2.13 1.71
N VAL A 52 1.50 -3.42 1.42
CA VAL A 52 0.52 -4.28 2.09
C VAL A 52 0.96 -4.56 3.53
N GLY A 53 2.25 -4.69 3.79
CA GLY A 53 2.79 -4.90 5.14
C GLY A 53 2.62 -3.67 6.04
N GLY A 54 2.74 -2.46 5.49
CA GLY A 54 2.35 -1.22 6.16
C GLY A 54 0.86 -1.22 6.46
N ALA A 55 0.05 -1.25 5.40
CA ALA A 55 -1.41 -1.17 5.46
C ALA A 55 -2.04 -2.23 6.35
N PHE A 56 -1.65 -3.51 6.29
CA PHE A 56 -2.26 -4.55 7.12
C PHE A 56 -1.48 -4.82 8.39
N GLY A 57 -0.15 -4.90 8.30
CA GLY A 57 0.68 -5.31 9.43
C GLY A 57 0.78 -4.22 10.48
N VAL A 58 1.16 -3.00 10.07
CA VAL A 58 1.33 -1.89 11.00
C VAL A 58 -0.04 -1.40 11.48
N GLU A 59 -1.06 -1.35 10.62
CA GLU A 59 -2.42 -0.96 11.04
C GLU A 59 -3.00 -1.88 12.12
N LEU A 60 -2.77 -3.20 12.05
CA LEU A 60 -3.18 -4.13 13.11
C LEU A 60 -2.44 -3.88 14.43
N ILE A 61 -1.13 -3.60 14.36
CA ILE A 61 -0.32 -3.25 15.54
C ILE A 61 -0.80 -1.92 16.13
N ASN A 62 -1.08 -0.94 15.27
CA ASN A 62 -1.52 0.39 15.64
C ASN A 62 -2.92 0.35 16.28
N GLY A 63 -3.84 -0.48 15.74
CA GLY A 63 -5.16 -0.73 16.31
C GLY A 63 -5.12 -1.40 17.68
N TYR A 64 -4.18 -2.32 17.90
CA TYR A 64 -3.95 -2.91 19.23
C TYR A 64 -3.35 -1.89 20.21
N TYR A 65 -2.38 -1.10 19.76
CA TYR A 65 -1.75 -0.06 20.56
C TYR A 65 -2.76 1.03 20.98
N LYS A 66 -3.58 1.51 20.03
CA LYS A 66 -4.69 2.42 20.26
C LYS A 66 -5.67 1.92 21.31
N TYR A 67 -6.02 0.64 21.26
CA TYR A 67 -6.93 0.04 22.25
C TYR A 67 -6.36 0.11 23.68
N LEU A 68 -5.05 -0.08 23.82
CA LEU A 68 -4.40 -0.09 25.14
C LEU A 68 -4.03 1.30 25.66
N HIS A 69 -3.63 2.23 24.80
CA HIS A 69 -2.97 3.49 25.21
C HIS A 69 -3.69 4.75 24.69
N GLY A 70 -4.79 4.60 23.93
CA GLY A 70 -5.46 5.69 23.24
C GLY A 70 -4.69 6.20 22.02
N GLU A 71 -5.19 7.27 21.40
CA GLU A 71 -4.62 7.85 20.17
C GLU A 71 -3.74 9.08 20.43
N ASP A 72 -3.95 9.78 21.55
CA ASP A 72 -3.28 11.04 21.86
C ASP A 72 -1.92 10.82 22.55
N ASN A 73 -1.09 9.95 21.99
CA ASN A 73 0.24 9.69 22.51
C ASN A 73 1.28 9.58 21.38
N PHE A 74 2.54 9.83 21.75
CA PHE A 74 3.65 9.81 20.81
C PHE A 74 3.84 8.45 20.14
N GLY A 75 3.58 7.35 20.85
CA GLY A 75 3.75 5.99 20.30
C GLY A 75 2.79 5.70 19.15
N TYR A 76 1.53 6.10 19.28
CA TYR A 76 0.53 5.97 18.23
C TYR A 76 0.91 6.81 17.00
N ILE A 77 1.30 8.07 17.20
CA ILE A 77 1.73 8.95 16.10
C ILE A 77 2.95 8.35 15.38
N ALA A 78 3.95 7.86 16.12
CA ALA A 78 5.14 7.26 15.54
C ALA A 78 4.84 5.99 14.73
N LEU A 79 3.95 5.12 15.23
CA LEU A 79 3.48 3.93 14.52
C LEU A 79 2.71 4.29 13.25
N SER A 80 1.83 5.29 13.32
CA SER A 80 1.09 5.79 12.16
C SER A 80 2.02 6.40 11.10
N THR A 81 3.02 7.18 11.50
CA THR A 81 4.02 7.70 10.55
C THR A 81 4.84 6.57 9.91
N LEU A 82 5.16 5.52 10.67
CA LEU A 82 5.86 4.36 10.14
C LEU A 82 5.00 3.61 9.11
N GLU A 83 3.71 3.41 9.40
CA GLU A 83 2.72 2.83 8.49
C GLU A 83 2.70 3.60 7.16
N GLU A 84 2.44 4.92 7.21
CA GLU A 84 2.39 5.78 6.04
C GLU A 84 3.71 5.77 5.26
N MET A 85 4.86 5.80 5.96
CA MET A 85 6.17 5.75 5.32
C MET A 85 6.36 4.43 4.55
N MET A 86 5.97 3.30 5.13
CA MET A 86 6.06 2.00 4.48
C MET A 86 5.18 1.93 3.23
N GLU A 87 3.96 2.46 3.29
CA GLU A 87 3.05 2.55 2.16
C GLU A 87 3.63 3.39 1.01
N MET A 88 4.11 4.59 1.33
CA MET A 88 4.68 5.50 0.34
C MET A 88 5.97 4.92 -0.29
N LEU A 89 6.82 4.28 0.51
CA LEU A 89 8.00 3.56 -0.01
C LEU A 89 7.60 2.40 -0.93
N GLY A 90 6.56 1.65 -0.57
CA GLY A 90 5.99 0.62 -1.43
C GLY A 90 5.55 1.18 -2.78
N ILE A 91 4.79 2.28 -2.79
CA ILE A 91 4.32 2.94 -4.01
C ILE A 91 5.49 3.42 -4.88
N VAL A 92 6.49 4.09 -4.28
CA VAL A 92 7.67 4.58 -5.00
C VAL A 92 8.45 3.43 -5.63
N LEU A 93 8.66 2.33 -4.89
CA LEU A 93 9.34 1.14 -5.42
C LEU A 93 8.54 0.47 -6.53
N PHE A 94 7.21 0.45 -6.44
CA PHE A 94 6.36 -0.09 -7.50
C PHE A 94 6.46 0.74 -8.78
N ILE A 95 6.39 2.08 -8.66
CA ILE A 95 6.60 3.00 -9.79
C ILE A 95 7.99 2.79 -10.41
N TYR A 96 9.02 2.69 -9.57
CA TYR A 96 10.38 2.40 -10.02
C TYR A 96 10.48 1.07 -10.78
N ALA A 97 9.85 0.00 -10.27
CA ALA A 97 9.81 -1.30 -10.93
C ALA A 97 9.20 -1.21 -12.33
N LEU A 98 8.10 -0.47 -12.48
CA LEU A 98 7.44 -0.24 -13.77
C LEU A 98 8.33 0.56 -14.72
N LEU A 99 8.95 1.65 -14.25
CA LEU A 99 9.86 2.46 -15.06
C LEU A 99 11.10 1.67 -15.52
N ALA A 100 11.63 0.81 -14.66
CA ALA A 100 12.74 -0.08 -14.99
C ALA A 100 12.33 -1.21 -15.98
N TYR A 101 11.04 -1.54 -16.04
CA TYR A 101 10.50 -2.52 -16.96
C TYR A 101 10.28 -1.96 -18.38
N LEU A 102 9.93 -0.68 -18.51
CA LEU A 102 9.62 -0.05 -19.80
C LEU A 102 10.73 -0.19 -20.87
N PRO A 103 12.02 0.05 -20.59
CA PRO A 103 13.09 -0.15 -21.58
C PRO A 103 13.21 -1.60 -22.04
N GLN A 104 12.88 -2.56 -21.17
CA GLN A 104 12.91 -3.99 -21.51
C GLN A 104 11.78 -4.35 -22.50
N MET A 105 10.73 -3.53 -22.59
CA MET A 105 9.68 -3.61 -23.60
C MET A 105 10.00 -2.79 -24.86
N GLY A 106 11.18 -2.17 -24.95
CA GLY A 106 11.58 -1.28 -26.05
C GLY A 106 11.06 0.17 -25.92
N ILE A 107 10.44 0.53 -24.79
CA ILE A 107 9.94 1.88 -24.53
C ILE A 107 11.03 2.69 -23.84
N ASN A 108 11.69 3.56 -24.60
CA ASN A 108 12.84 4.36 -24.13
C ASN A 108 12.51 5.84 -23.89
N ARG A 109 11.29 6.28 -24.21
CA ARG A 109 10.84 7.67 -24.01
C ARG A 109 9.40 7.71 -23.56
N ILE A 110 9.14 8.47 -22.51
CA ILE A 110 7.80 8.80 -22.02
C ILE A 110 7.64 10.30 -22.25
N LYS A 111 6.61 10.71 -23.00
CA LYS A 111 6.26 12.13 -23.19
C LYS A 111 5.08 12.45 -22.29
N PHE A 112 5.25 13.43 -21.40
CA PHE A 112 4.16 13.99 -20.61
C PHE A 112 3.70 15.31 -21.25
N ALA A 113 2.41 15.44 -21.51
CA ALA A 113 1.79 16.68 -21.95
C ALA A 113 0.79 17.09 -20.88
N PHE A 114 1.02 18.25 -20.26
CA PHE A 114 0.11 18.82 -19.27
C PHE A 114 -0.55 20.04 -19.89
N ASN A 115 -1.88 20.03 -19.97
CA ASN A 115 -2.64 21.24 -20.22
C ASN A 115 -3.22 21.72 -18.88
N VAL A 116 -2.84 22.92 -18.47
CA VAL A 116 -3.37 23.53 -17.24
C VAL A 116 -4.35 24.61 -17.69
N ASP A 117 -5.61 24.24 -17.80
CA ASP A 117 -6.68 25.21 -18.03
C ASP A 117 -6.87 26.01 -16.73
N ARG A 118 -6.40 27.27 -16.74
CA ARG A 118 -6.60 28.21 -15.64
C ARG A 118 -8.06 28.67 -15.71
N LYS A 119 -8.87 28.29 -14.71
CA LYS A 119 -10.19 28.91 -14.51
C LYS A 119 -9.94 30.35 -14.04
N GLU A 120 -10.25 31.31 -14.91
CA GLU A 120 -10.42 32.72 -14.55
C GLU A 120 -11.63 32.91 -13.62
#